data_AF-A0A7J3NSP5-F1
#
_entry.id   AF-A0A7J3NSP5-F1
#
_cell.length_a   1.000
_cell.length_b   1.000
_cell.length_c   1.000
_cell.angle_alpha   90.00
_cell.angle_beta   90.00
_cell.angle_gamma   90.00
#
_symmetry.space_group_name_H-M   'P 1'
#
loop_
_entity.id
_entity.type
_entity.pdbx_description
1 polymer ?
#
loop_
_entity_poly.entity_id
_entity_poly.type
_entity_poly.pdbx_seq_one_letter_code
_entity_poly.pdbx_strand_id
1 'polypeptide(L)' 'MGRIKLSEEEKVVVKKVMDELGMSGGRVKMLVEAIGVRTGFDKRKMLVAVKRALVGGEPAVKKK' A
#
# COMPACT_ATOMS: atom_id res chain seq x y z
N MET A 1 9.47 -5.85 14.40
CA MET A 1 8.45 -5.41 13.41
C MET A 1 7.40 -6.50 13.31
N GLY A 2 6.18 -6.24 13.77
CA GLY A 2 5.10 -7.23 13.75
C GLY A 2 4.77 -7.65 12.32
N ARG A 3 4.66 -8.96 12.07
CA ARG A 3 4.13 -9.48 10.81
C ARG A 3 2.69 -9.01 10.70
N ILE A 4 2.40 -8.13 9.74
CA ILE A 4 1.03 -7.75 9.41
C ILE A 4 0.32 -9.04 8.96
N LYS A 5 -0.57 -9.57 9.80
CA LYS A 5 -1.40 -10.73 9.44
C LYS A 5 -2.51 -10.22 8.52
N LEU A 6 -2.27 -10.35 7.22
CA LEU A 6 -3.26 -10.06 6.19
C LEU A 6 -4.13 -11.28 5.93
N SER A 7 -5.43 -11.04 5.85
CA SER A 7 -6.43 -11.94 5.29
C SER A 7 -6.17 -12.18 3.80
N GLU A 8 -6.72 -13.26 3.25
CA GLU A 8 -6.52 -13.58 1.83
C GLU A 8 -7.05 -12.48 0.90
N GLU A 9 -8.19 -11.88 1.24
CA GLU A 9 -8.76 -10.76 0.49
C GLU A 9 -7.82 -9.54 0.45
N GLU A 10 -7.22 -9.21 1.58
CA GLU A 10 -6.27 -8.10 1.71
C GLU A 10 -5.00 -8.36 0.88
N LYS A 11 -4.51 -9.62 0.86
CA LYS A 11 -3.38 -10.03 0.00
C LYS A 11 -3.72 -9.92 -1.49
N VAL A 12 -4.95 -10.23 -1.89
CA VAL A 12 -5.41 -10.08 -3.27
C VAL A 12 -5.44 -8.61 -3.66
N VAL A 13 -5.91 -7.72 -2.78
CA VAL A 13 -5.88 -6.27 -3.03
C VAL A 13 -4.44 -5.77 -3.16
N VAL A 14 -3.55 -6.14 -2.23
CA VAL A 14 -2.12 -5.79 -2.27
C VAL A 14 -1.50 -6.24 -3.60
N LYS A 15 -1.76 -7.48 -4.02
CA LYS A 15 -1.24 -8.02 -5.28
C LYS A 15 -1.78 -7.25 -6.49
N LYS A 16 -3.08 -6.94 -6.54
CA LYS A 16 -3.68 -6.13 -7.61
C LYS A 16 -3.09 -4.73 -7.69
N VAL A 17 -2.85 -4.09 -6.54
CA VAL A 17 -2.23 -2.75 -6.47
C VAL A 17 -0.79 -2.79 -6.97
N MET A 18 -0.02 -3.83 -6.62
CA MET A 18 1.34 -4.03 -7.11
C MET A 18 1.37 -4.27 -8.62
N ASP A 19 0.46 -5.09 -9.14
CA ASP A 19 0.33 -5.43 -10.55
C ASP A 19 -0.05 -4.21 -11.40
N GLU A 20 -1.05 -3.41 -10.96
CA GLU A 20 -1.48 -2.18 -11.64
C GLU A 20 -0.37 -1.12 -11.74
N LEU A 21 0.54 -1.11 -10.76
CA LEU A 21 1.67 -0.19 -10.73
C LEU A 21 2.93 -0.77 -11.40
N GLY A 22 2.84 -2.00 -11.94
CA GLY A 22 3.96 -2.69 -12.56
C GLY A 22 5.11 -2.98 -11.59
N MET A 23 4.81 -3.12 -10.30
CA MET A 23 5.83 -3.20 -9.26
C MET A 23 6.07 -4.62 -8.77
N SER A 24 7.32 -5.04 -8.84
CA SER A 24 7.79 -6.31 -8.29
C SER A 24 8.94 -6.06 -7.33
N GLY A 25 8.76 -6.38 -6.05
CA GLY A 25 9.81 -6.23 -5.05
C GLY A 25 9.31 -6.31 -3.61
N GLY A 26 10.11 -6.94 -2.74
CA GLY A 26 9.78 -7.10 -1.31
C GLY A 26 9.59 -5.78 -0.56
N ARG A 27 10.31 -4.72 -0.95
CA ARG A 27 10.17 -3.37 -0.37
C ARG A 27 8.83 -2.71 -0.74
N VAL A 28 8.39 -2.88 -1.99
CA VAL A 28 7.08 -2.37 -2.44
C VAL A 28 5.96 -3.13 -1.74
N LYS A 29 6.10 -4.45 -1.61
CA LYS A 29 5.15 -5.26 -0.84
C LYS A 29 4.97 -4.70 0.57
N MET A 30 6.07 -4.49 1.31
CA MET A 30 5.98 -3.90 2.67
C MET A 30 5.30 -2.52 2.68
N LEU A 31 5.57 -1.68 1.69
CA LEU A 31 4.95 -0.36 1.57
C LEU A 31 3.44 -0.46 1.31
N VAL A 32 3.03 -1.33 0.38
CA VAL A 32 1.62 -1.56 0.05
C VAL A 32 0.89 -2.18 1.23
N GLU A 33 1.50 -3.12 1.96
CA GLU A 33 0.92 -3.72 3.17
C GLU A 33 0.73 -2.66 4.29
N ALA A 34 1.74 -1.82 4.53
CA ALA A 34 1.66 -0.74 5.52
C ALA A 34 0.60 0.31 5.16
N ILE A 35 0.48 0.67 3.88
CA ILE A 35 -0.55 1.57 3.38
C ILE A 35 -1.93 0.92 3.49
N GLY A 36 -2.05 -0.36 3.17
CA GLY A 36 -3.30 -1.12 3.27
C GLY A 36 -3.90 -1.07 4.66
N VAL A 37 -3.08 -1.26 5.70
CA VAL A 37 -3.50 -1.12 7.10
C VAL A 37 -4.00 0.30 7.39
N ARG A 38 -3.34 1.33 6.84
CA ARG A 38 -3.72 2.74 7.05
C ARG A 38 -4.99 3.16 6.30
N THR A 39 -5.27 2.52 5.16
CA THR A 39 -6.42 2.86 4.30
C THR A 39 -7.60 1.89 4.46
N GLY A 40 -7.47 0.86 5.29
CA GLY A 40 -8.48 -0.20 5.44
C GLY A 40 -8.64 -1.07 4.18
N PHE A 41 -7.54 -1.31 3.46
CA PHE A 41 -7.48 -2.13 2.24
C PHE A 41 -8.42 -1.70 1.10
N ASP A 42 -8.81 -0.42 1.08
CA ASP A 42 -9.51 0.17 -0.06
C ASP A 42 -8.57 0.30 -1.26
N LYS A 43 -8.85 -0.48 -2.32
CA LYS A 43 -8.01 -0.56 -3.52
C LYS A 43 -7.69 0.83 -4.12
N ARG A 44 -8.68 1.72 -4.21
CA ARG A 44 -8.50 3.07 -4.79
C ARG A 44 -7.60 3.92 -3.91
N LYS A 45 -7.85 3.93 -2.60
CA LYS A 45 -7.02 4.68 -1.64
C LYS A 45 -5.60 4.14 -1.59
N MET A 46 -5.43 2.81 -1.64
CA MET A 46 -4.13 2.17 -1.69
C MET A 46 -3.35 2.56 -2.94
N LEU A 47 -3.95 2.49 -4.13
CA LEU A 47 -3.30 2.93 -5.38
C LEU A 47 -2.82 4.37 -5.29
N VAL A 48 -3.67 5.29 -4.81
CA VAL A 48 -3.31 6.70 -4.67
C VAL A 48 -2.20 6.89 -3.65
N ALA A 49 -2.29 6.25 -2.49
CA ALA A 49 -1.30 6.39 -1.42
C ALA A 49 0.05 5.75 -1.79
N VAL A 50 0.04 4.58 -2.42
CA VAL A 50 1.24 3.88 -2.91
C VAL A 50 1.88 4.73 -4.01
N LYS A 51 1.11 5.18 -5.01
CA LYS A 51 1.61 6.05 -6.09
C LYS A 51 2.21 7.35 -5.55
N ARG A 52 1.58 7.99 -4.55
CA ARG A 52 2.13 9.17 -3.86
C ARG A 52 3.47 8.86 -3.19
N ALA A 53 3.53 7.77 -2.43
CA ALA A 53 4.75 7.36 -1.73
C ALA A 53 5.91 7.02 -2.69
N LEU A 54 5.62 6.50 -3.88
CA LEU A 54 6.62 6.14 -4.90
C LEU A 54 7.13 7.34 -5.70
N VAL A 55 6.24 8.28 -6.01
CA VAL A 55 6.58 9.48 -6.79
C VAL A 55 7.29 10.54 -5.92
N GLY A 56 7.44 10.29 -4.62
CA GLY A 56 8.06 11.24 -3.68
C GLY A 56 7.11 12.34 -3.21
N GLY A 57 5.81 12.23 -3.54
CA GLY A 57 4.78 13.04 -2.89
C GLY A 57 4.60 12.50 -1.48
N GLU A 58 5.29 13.09 -0.51
CA GLU A 58 5.00 12.89 0.91
C GLU A 58 3.49 12.70 1.10
N PRO A 59 3.04 11.65 1.82
CA PRO A 59 1.68 11.68 2.29
C PRO A 59 1.58 12.97 3.10
N ALA A 60 0.78 13.92 2.64
CA ALA A 60 0.40 15.10 3.39
C ALA A 60 -0.35 14.62 4.65
N VAL A 61 0.40 14.11 5.62
CA VAL A 61 0.02 14.07 7.00
C VAL A 61 0.12 15.54 7.38
N LYS A 62 -0.98 16.27 7.20
CA LYS A 62 -1.17 17.52 7.92
C LYS A 62 -0.97 17.16 9.39
N LYS A 63 0.23 17.42 9.92
CA LYS A 63 0.44 17.56 11.36
C LYS A 63 -0.44 18.74 11.74
N LYS A 64 -1.50 18.42 12.48
CA LYS A 64 -2.32 19.42 13.16
C LYS A 64 -1.56 19.89 14.38
#